data_AF-A0A7V9KN36-F1
#
_entry.id   AF-A0A7V9KN36-F1
#
_cell.length_a   1.000
_cell.length_b   1.000
_cell.length_c   1.000
_cell.angle_alpha   90.00
_cell.angle_beta   90.00
_cell.angle_gamma   90.00
#
_symmetry.space_group_name_H-M   'P 1'
#
loop_
_entity.id
_entity.type
_entity.pdbx_description
1 polymer ?
#
loop_
_entity_poly.entity_id
_entity_poly.type
_entity_poly.pdbx_seq_one_letter_code
_entity_poly.pdbx_strand_id
1 'polypeptide(L)'
;MEPDARESPDPAKERERVFGQFSCAGTRVADLETPKKSAAQIAAATRFRSTGTQLTTRELANASGDTPEEKEQMFKLMGTVLTAYETEARKIGRQNDFALALAVALAVNSSVYNGKPEPNEARLLEIGDAIGELMAEDNVFGGITDKQKQEMYESMVIFTMLVQAGANEAKTKRRRGKCRNISPAGRKSFDIHKRNAARKNPARHRGCRNGRRQPAPAA
;
A
#
# COMPACT_ATOMS: atom_id res chain seq x y z
N MET A 1 -2.73 -50.52 -40.94
CA MET A 1 -2.38 -49.90 -39.64
C MET A 1 -3.10 -48.58 -39.58
N GLU A 2 -4.31 -48.58 -39.02
CA GLU A 2 -5.06 -47.36 -38.72
C GLU A 2 -4.54 -46.75 -37.42
N PRO A 3 -4.36 -45.42 -37.35
CA PRO A 3 -4.06 -44.75 -36.09
C PRO A 3 -5.32 -44.63 -35.24
N ASP A 4 -5.22 -45.19 -34.04
CA ASP A 4 -6.23 -45.18 -32.99
C ASP A 4 -6.45 -43.75 -32.45
N ALA A 5 -7.65 -43.21 -32.70
CA ALA A 5 -8.05 -41.87 -32.28
C ALA A 5 -8.34 -41.85 -30.79
N ARG A 6 -7.32 -41.58 -29.97
CA ARG A 6 -7.50 -41.34 -28.54
C ARG A 6 -8.19 -39.99 -28.32
N GLU A 7 -9.41 -40.07 -27.85
CA GLU A 7 -10.27 -38.99 -27.39
C GLU A 7 -9.58 -38.18 -26.28
N SER A 8 -9.28 -36.91 -26.55
CA SER A 8 -8.72 -35.98 -25.55
C SER A 8 -9.77 -35.68 -24.47
N PRO A 9 -9.45 -35.83 -23.17
CA PRO A 9 -10.39 -35.55 -22.11
C PRO A 9 -10.73 -34.05 -22.03
N ASP A 10 -12.01 -33.77 -21.84
CA ASP A 10 -12.58 -32.43 -21.69
C ASP A 10 -12.07 -31.74 -20.41
N PRO A 11 -11.32 -30.63 -20.51
CA PRO A 11 -10.73 -29.92 -19.36
C PRO A 11 -11.78 -29.32 -18.40
N ALA A 12 -13.06 -29.24 -18.80
CA ALA A 12 -14.13 -28.78 -17.92
C ALA A 12 -14.52 -29.82 -16.85
N LYS A 13 -14.45 -31.12 -17.17
CA LYS A 13 -14.80 -32.20 -16.23
C LYS A 13 -13.74 -32.47 -15.16
N GLU A 14 -12.49 -32.10 -15.43
CA GLU A 14 -11.39 -32.32 -14.48
C GLU A 14 -11.35 -31.25 -13.37
N ARG A 15 -11.88 -30.05 -13.63
CA ARG A 15 -12.01 -28.99 -12.60
C ARG A 15 -13.03 -29.30 -11.52
N GLU A 16 -14.09 -30.07 -11.81
CA GLU A 16 -15.08 -30.46 -10.80
C GLU A 16 -14.60 -31.60 -9.88
N ARG A 17 -13.70 -32.47 -10.34
CA ARG A 17 -13.16 -33.56 -9.49
C ARG A 17 -12.21 -33.06 -8.40
N VAL A 18 -11.50 -31.96 -8.62
CA VAL A 18 -10.53 -31.43 -7.64
C VAL A 18 -11.22 -30.69 -6.48
N PHE A 19 -12.44 -30.20 -6.66
CA PHE A 19 -13.16 -29.42 -5.64
C PHE A 19 -14.24 -30.21 -4.86
N GLY A 20 -14.51 -31.46 -5.22
CA GLY A 20 -15.63 -32.25 -4.67
C GLY A 20 -15.40 -32.98 -3.35
N GLN A 21 -14.27 -32.79 -2.65
CA GLN A 21 -13.91 -33.63 -1.50
C GLN A 21 -13.50 -32.90 -0.23
N PHE A 22 -13.91 -31.64 -0.07
CA PHE A 22 -13.95 -31.02 1.26
C PHE A 22 -15.35 -31.19 1.84
N SER A 23 -15.60 -32.41 2.33
CA SER A 23 -16.76 -32.68 3.19
C SER A 23 -16.61 -31.83 4.46
N CYS A 24 -17.52 -30.89 4.66
CA CYS A 24 -17.71 -30.14 5.90
C CYS A 24 -18.25 -31.06 7.01
N ALA A 25 -17.50 -32.10 7.38
CA ALA A 25 -17.70 -32.78 8.64
C ALA A 25 -17.21 -31.83 9.75
N GLY A 26 -18.16 -31.13 10.37
CA GLY A 26 -17.93 -30.22 11.47
C GLY A 26 -17.28 -30.93 12.66
N THR A 27 -15.94 -30.97 12.66
CA THR A 27 -15.18 -31.18 13.87
C THR A 27 -15.38 -29.91 14.69
N ARG A 28 -16.18 -29.98 15.76
CA ARG A 28 -16.12 -29.00 16.84
C ARG A 28 -14.70 -29.06 17.38
N VAL A 29 -13.83 -28.20 16.88
CA VAL A 29 -12.58 -27.88 17.54
C VAL A 29 -13.01 -27.37 18.90
N ALA A 30 -12.75 -28.16 19.94
CA ALA A 30 -12.91 -27.69 21.31
C ALA A 30 -12.14 -26.37 21.41
N ASP A 31 -12.77 -25.34 22.01
CA ASP A 31 -12.12 -24.08 22.38
C ASP A 31 -10.96 -24.40 23.32
N LEU A 32 -9.81 -24.77 22.75
CA LEU A 32 -8.53 -24.66 23.40
C LEU A 32 -8.25 -23.16 23.42
N GLU A 33 -8.70 -22.49 24.48
CA GLU A 33 -8.25 -21.14 24.79
C GLU A 33 -6.75 -21.22 25.03
N THR A 34 -5.96 -21.07 23.97
CA THR A 34 -4.52 -20.88 24.09
C THR A 34 -4.31 -19.62 24.92
N PRO A 35 -3.41 -19.65 25.92
CA PRO A 35 -3.17 -18.49 26.76
C PRO A 35 -2.76 -17.29 25.90
N LYS A 36 -3.63 -16.29 25.81
CA LYS A 36 -3.39 -15.05 25.07
C LYS A 36 -2.06 -14.44 25.52
N LYS A 37 -1.13 -14.25 24.58
CA LYS A 37 0.18 -13.68 24.88
C LYS A 37 -0.01 -12.25 25.41
N SER A 38 0.80 -11.88 26.41
CA SER A 38 0.77 -10.51 26.91
C SER A 38 1.33 -9.53 25.87
N ALA A 39 0.92 -8.26 25.94
CA ALA A 39 1.42 -7.22 25.04
C ALA A 39 2.96 -7.09 25.07
N ALA A 40 3.58 -7.35 26.23
CA ALA A 40 5.04 -7.34 26.37
C ALA A 40 5.70 -8.51 25.61
N GLN A 41 5.10 -9.70 25.65
CA GLN A 41 5.59 -10.86 24.90
C GLN A 41 5.44 -10.64 23.39
N ILE A 42 4.32 -10.08 22.95
CA ILE A 42 4.11 -9.71 21.55
C ILE A 42 5.16 -8.68 21.11
N ALA A 43 5.34 -7.60 21.89
CA ALA A 43 6.32 -6.58 21.58
C ALA A 43 7.76 -7.13 21.53
N ALA A 44 8.12 -8.06 22.42
CA ALA A 44 9.43 -8.71 22.40
C ALA A 44 9.64 -9.59 21.15
N ALA A 45 8.57 -10.24 20.65
CA ALA A 45 8.62 -11.03 19.43
C ALA A 45 8.74 -10.14 18.18
N THR A 46 7.95 -9.06 18.10
CA THR A 46 7.79 -8.28 16.87
C THR A 46 8.72 -7.09 16.73
N ARG A 47 9.20 -6.51 17.85
CA ARG A 47 10.05 -5.33 17.81
C ARG A 47 11.53 -5.70 17.73
N PHE A 48 12.29 -4.76 17.20
CA PHE A 48 13.75 -4.83 17.15
C PHE A 48 14.38 -3.49 17.51
N ARG A 49 15.63 -3.55 17.97
CA ARG A 49 16.46 -2.35 18.13
C ARG A 49 17.09 -1.99 16.79
N SER A 50 16.79 -0.80 16.28
CA SER A 50 17.48 -0.28 15.11
C SER A 50 18.96 -0.04 15.42
N THR A 51 19.81 -0.38 14.46
CA THR A 51 21.25 -0.06 14.44
C THR A 51 21.54 1.42 14.20
N GLY A 52 20.52 2.21 13.82
CA GLY A 52 20.68 3.63 13.44
C GLY A 52 21.21 3.83 12.02
N THR A 53 21.48 2.75 11.29
CA THR A 53 21.94 2.78 9.89
C THR A 53 20.93 2.08 8.99
N GLN A 54 20.64 2.63 7.81
CA GLN A 54 19.77 2.01 6.81
C GLN A 54 20.56 0.99 5.97
N LEU A 55 20.65 -0.23 6.48
CA LEU A 55 21.54 -1.26 5.95
C LEU A 55 21.05 -1.74 4.57
N THR A 56 19.82 -2.25 4.52
CA THR A 56 19.26 -2.84 3.30
C THR A 56 18.84 -1.79 2.30
N THR A 57 18.46 -0.59 2.74
CA THR A 57 18.20 0.54 1.84
C THR A 57 19.39 0.83 0.92
N ARG A 58 20.62 0.81 1.47
CA ARG A 58 21.84 1.06 0.67
C ARG A 58 22.13 -0.10 -0.28
N GLU A 59 21.95 -1.34 0.17
CA GLU A 59 22.13 -2.53 -0.67
C GLU A 59 21.14 -2.53 -1.84
N LEU A 60 19.86 -2.26 -1.59
CA LEU A 60 18.82 -2.16 -2.61
C LEU A 60 19.10 -1.02 -3.60
N ALA A 61 19.53 0.14 -3.12
CA ALA A 61 19.90 1.26 -3.96
C ALA A 61 21.08 0.92 -4.88
N ASN A 62 22.12 0.28 -4.34
CA ASN A 62 23.28 -0.18 -5.10
C ASN A 62 22.92 -1.22 -6.17
N ALA A 63 21.92 -2.05 -5.91
CA ALA A 63 21.42 -3.05 -6.86
C ALA A 63 20.48 -2.47 -7.93
N SER A 64 19.94 -1.26 -7.72
CA SER A 64 18.90 -0.67 -8.59
C SER A 64 19.40 0.38 -9.58
N GLY A 65 20.64 0.88 -9.43
CA GLY A 65 21.23 1.89 -10.31
C GLY A 65 22.51 1.40 -10.98
N ASP A 66 22.77 1.85 -12.20
CA ASP A 66 23.98 1.48 -12.95
C ASP A 66 25.13 2.45 -12.68
N THR A 67 24.79 3.73 -12.47
CA THR A 67 25.75 4.80 -12.19
C THR A 67 25.76 5.20 -10.70
N PRO A 68 26.86 5.80 -10.19
CA PRO A 68 26.89 6.34 -8.83
C PRO A 68 25.75 7.33 -8.54
N GLU A 69 25.41 8.18 -9.51
CA GLU A 69 24.35 9.17 -9.40
C GLU A 69 22.97 8.52 -9.26
N GLU A 70 22.68 7.48 -10.05
CA GLU A 70 21.42 6.72 -9.95
C GLU A 70 21.31 5.97 -8.63
N LYS A 71 22.40 5.34 -8.17
CA LYS A 71 22.43 4.65 -6.86
C LYS A 71 22.13 5.61 -5.73
N GLU A 72 22.72 6.82 -5.74
CA GLU A 72 22.44 7.83 -4.73
C GLU A 72 20.99 8.35 -4.82
N GLN A 73 20.44 8.50 -6.02
CA GLN A 73 19.03 8.86 -6.19
C GLN A 73 18.10 7.77 -5.65
N MET A 74 18.39 6.49 -5.90
CA MET A 74 17.60 5.38 -5.37
C MET A 74 17.71 5.29 -3.85
N PHE A 75 18.90 5.51 -3.29
CA PHE A 75 19.10 5.55 -1.85
C PHE A 75 18.24 6.63 -1.20
N LYS A 76 18.24 7.86 -1.75
CA LYS A 76 17.39 8.96 -1.28
C LYS A 76 15.91 8.64 -1.38
N LEU A 77 15.47 8.04 -2.49
CA LEU A 77 14.06 7.69 -2.70
C LEU A 77 13.61 6.64 -1.68
N MET A 78 14.36 5.54 -1.56
CA MET A 78 14.06 4.44 -0.64
C MET A 78 14.13 4.90 0.84
N GLY A 79 15.13 5.70 1.18
CA GLY A 79 15.25 6.29 2.51
C GLY A 79 14.09 7.24 2.84
N THR A 80 13.57 7.98 1.87
CA THR A 80 12.40 8.86 2.04
C THR A 80 11.14 8.05 2.34
N VAL A 81 10.88 6.96 1.59
CA VAL A 81 9.68 6.14 1.82
C VAL A 81 9.73 5.41 3.16
N LEU A 82 10.91 4.90 3.54
CA LEU A 82 11.12 4.27 4.85
C LEU A 82 10.88 5.27 5.99
N THR A 83 11.45 6.48 5.89
CA THR A 83 11.28 7.54 6.89
C THR A 83 9.82 7.96 7.05
N ALA A 84 9.08 8.05 5.93
CA ALA A 84 7.66 8.38 5.95
C ALA A 84 6.85 7.32 6.70
N TYR A 85 7.10 6.03 6.40
CA TYR A 85 6.47 4.93 7.12
C TYR A 85 6.80 4.95 8.63
N GLU A 86 8.08 5.08 8.99
CA GLU A 86 8.53 5.11 10.38
C GLU A 86 7.94 6.28 11.16
N THR A 87 7.73 7.42 10.49
CA THR A 87 7.08 8.58 11.09
C THR A 87 5.65 8.26 11.51
N GLU A 88 4.86 7.62 10.66
CA GLU A 88 3.49 7.21 11.00
C GLU A 88 3.48 6.11 12.06
N ALA A 89 4.34 5.09 11.94
CA ALA A 89 4.47 4.03 12.94
C ALA A 89 4.85 4.56 14.32
N ARG A 90 5.70 5.60 14.39
CA ARG A 90 6.08 6.25 15.66
C ARG A 90 4.91 6.99 16.30
N LYS A 91 4.07 7.68 15.52
CA LYS A 91 2.89 8.40 16.05
C LYS A 91 1.94 7.50 16.84
N ILE A 92 1.86 6.23 16.44
CA ILE A 92 1.00 5.23 17.08
C ILE A 92 1.75 4.32 18.05
N GLY A 93 3.01 4.65 18.38
CA GLY A 93 3.83 3.90 19.34
C GLY A 93 4.28 2.52 18.85
N ARG A 94 4.33 2.29 17.54
CA ARG A 94 4.68 1.01 16.87
C ARG A 94 5.96 1.13 16.03
N GLN A 95 6.91 1.94 16.47
CA GLN A 95 8.22 2.03 15.84
C GLN A 95 8.94 0.68 15.85
N ASN A 96 9.61 0.35 14.74
CA ASN A 96 10.36 -0.90 14.54
C ASN A 96 9.52 -2.16 14.81
N ASP A 97 8.21 -2.13 14.53
CA ASP A 97 7.31 -3.25 14.74
C ASP A 97 7.14 -4.04 13.44
N PHE A 98 7.76 -5.22 13.37
CA PHE A 98 7.74 -6.05 12.18
C PHE A 98 6.33 -6.55 11.82
N ALA A 99 5.50 -6.84 12.82
CA ALA A 99 4.15 -7.33 12.60
C ALA A 99 3.25 -6.27 11.94
N LEU A 100 3.39 -5.01 12.37
CA LEU A 100 2.70 -3.90 11.72
C LEU A 100 3.16 -3.71 10.27
N ALA A 101 4.47 -3.79 10.01
CA ALA A 101 5.00 -3.66 8.65
C ALA A 101 4.49 -4.77 7.74
N LEU A 102 4.38 -6.01 8.25
CA LEU A 102 3.80 -7.13 7.51
C LEU A 102 2.28 -6.93 7.27
N ALA A 103 1.54 -6.45 8.27
CA ALA A 103 0.13 -6.13 8.11
C ALA A 103 -0.10 -5.10 7.00
N VAL A 104 0.69 -4.03 6.98
CA VAL A 104 0.64 -3.00 5.93
C VAL A 104 1.02 -3.58 4.58
N ALA A 105 2.07 -4.40 4.50
CA ALA A 105 2.46 -5.08 3.26
C ALA A 105 1.32 -5.92 2.68
N LEU A 106 0.69 -6.77 3.48
CA LEU A 106 -0.43 -7.61 3.04
C LEU A 106 -1.63 -6.75 2.60
N ALA A 107 -1.97 -5.74 3.39
CA ALA A 107 -3.10 -4.87 3.11
C ALA A 107 -2.91 -4.06 1.82
N VAL A 108 -1.77 -3.38 1.66
CA VAL A 108 -1.46 -2.58 0.46
C VAL A 108 -1.43 -3.46 -0.78
N ASN A 109 -0.69 -4.57 -0.75
CA ASN A 109 -0.59 -5.46 -1.92
C ASN A 109 -1.95 -6.04 -2.30
N SER A 110 -2.76 -6.48 -1.31
CA SER A 110 -4.11 -6.99 -1.55
C SER A 110 -5.03 -5.90 -2.13
N SER A 111 -5.00 -4.69 -1.58
CA SER A 111 -5.82 -3.58 -2.07
C SER A 111 -5.44 -3.15 -3.48
N VAL A 112 -4.15 -3.11 -3.80
CA VAL A 112 -3.66 -2.82 -5.15
C VAL A 112 -4.09 -3.92 -6.13
N TYR A 113 -3.85 -5.19 -5.79
CA TYR A 113 -4.21 -6.34 -6.63
C TYR A 113 -5.71 -6.40 -6.92
N ASN A 114 -6.55 -6.23 -5.90
CA ASN A 114 -8.00 -6.32 -6.01
C ASN A 114 -8.65 -5.00 -6.46
N GLY A 115 -7.89 -3.92 -6.64
CA GLY A 115 -8.42 -2.59 -6.94
C GLY A 115 -9.35 -2.03 -5.85
N LYS A 116 -9.18 -2.48 -4.60
CA LYS A 116 -10.00 -2.08 -3.44
C LYS A 116 -9.32 -0.94 -2.66
N PRO A 117 -10.08 -0.15 -1.88
CA PRO A 117 -9.49 0.75 -0.90
C PRO A 117 -8.62 -0.02 0.11
N GLU A 118 -7.62 0.67 0.67
CA GLU A 118 -6.86 0.14 1.80
C GLU A 118 -7.76 0.06 3.04
N PRO A 119 -7.56 -0.93 3.93
CA PRO A 119 -8.20 -0.94 5.24
C PRO A 119 -7.89 0.36 6.00
N ASN A 120 -8.79 0.76 6.89
CA ASN A 120 -8.50 1.86 7.78
C ASN A 120 -7.42 1.47 8.81
N GLU A 121 -6.86 2.48 9.48
CA GLU A 121 -5.77 2.30 10.44
C GLU A 121 -6.11 1.33 11.58
N ALA A 122 -7.32 1.43 12.15
CA ALA A 122 -7.77 0.53 13.20
C ALA A 122 -7.73 -0.94 12.74
N ARG A 123 -8.17 -1.22 11.50
CA ARG A 123 -8.12 -2.57 10.94
C ARG A 123 -6.69 -3.04 10.67
N LEU A 124 -5.78 -2.15 10.27
CA LEU A 124 -4.36 -2.50 10.12
C LEU A 124 -3.72 -2.87 11.46
N LEU A 125 -4.08 -2.15 12.53
CA LEU A 125 -3.62 -2.46 13.89
C LEU A 125 -4.15 -3.80 14.37
N GLU A 126 -5.43 -4.11 14.15
CA GLU A 126 -6.00 -5.43 14.48
C GLU A 126 -5.27 -6.57 13.76
N ILE A 127 -4.96 -6.40 12.47
CA ILE A 127 -4.21 -7.39 11.69
C ILE A 127 -2.77 -7.51 12.23
N GLY A 128 -2.14 -6.38 12.54
CA GLY A 128 -0.78 -6.35 13.12
C GLY A 128 -0.71 -7.05 14.48
N ASP A 129 -1.70 -6.84 15.35
CA ASP A 129 -1.77 -7.50 16.66
C ASP A 129 -2.00 -9.01 16.51
N ALA A 130 -2.86 -9.45 15.60
CA ALA A 130 -3.06 -10.87 15.31
C ALA A 130 -1.78 -11.52 14.76
N ILE A 131 -1.07 -10.87 13.84
CA ILE A 131 0.24 -11.33 13.34
C ILE A 131 1.26 -11.40 14.48
N GLY A 132 1.30 -10.38 15.33
CA GLY A 132 2.23 -10.32 16.45
C GLY A 132 1.99 -11.41 17.49
N GLU A 133 0.73 -11.75 17.75
CA GLU A 133 0.35 -12.85 18.62
C GLU A 133 0.85 -14.19 18.06
N LEU A 134 0.62 -14.47 16.77
CA LEU A 134 1.14 -15.66 16.10
C LEU A 134 2.68 -15.73 16.14
N MET A 135 3.35 -14.62 15.88
CA MET A 135 4.82 -14.54 15.95
C MET A 135 5.37 -14.84 17.35
N ALA A 136 4.64 -14.41 18.39
CA ALA A 136 5.00 -14.66 19.79
C ALA A 136 4.63 -16.08 20.27
N GLU A 137 3.62 -16.70 19.66
CA GLU A 137 3.23 -18.08 19.92
C GLU A 137 4.26 -19.06 19.37
N ASP A 138 4.59 -18.95 18.09
CA ASP A 138 5.50 -19.87 17.40
C ASP A 138 6.97 -19.55 17.63
N ASN A 139 7.28 -18.46 18.34
CA ASN A 139 8.63 -17.95 18.54
C ASN A 139 9.38 -17.82 17.19
N VAL A 140 8.68 -17.35 16.14
CA VAL A 140 9.17 -17.28 14.75
C VAL A 140 10.53 -16.57 14.67
N PHE A 141 10.75 -15.60 15.56
CA PHE A 141 11.96 -14.80 15.60
C PHE A 141 12.92 -15.12 16.75
N GLY A 142 12.73 -16.23 17.47
CA GLY A 142 13.57 -16.57 18.62
C GLY A 142 15.06 -16.72 18.30
N GLY A 143 15.41 -17.02 17.05
CA GLY A 143 16.79 -17.11 16.57
C GLY A 143 17.24 -15.95 15.67
N ILE A 144 16.39 -14.95 15.42
CA ILE A 144 16.69 -13.84 14.51
C ILE A 144 17.21 -12.64 15.30
N THR A 145 18.39 -12.17 14.92
CA THR A 145 19.00 -10.97 15.53
C THR A 145 18.23 -9.70 15.17
N ASP A 146 18.36 -8.67 16.01
CA ASP A 146 17.78 -7.35 15.72
C ASP A 146 18.21 -6.79 14.36
N LYS A 147 19.47 -7.03 13.97
CA LYS A 147 20.01 -6.63 12.67
C LYS A 147 19.23 -7.30 11.52
N GLN A 148 19.04 -8.62 11.60
CA GLN A 148 18.30 -9.36 10.57
C GLN A 148 16.82 -8.94 10.51
N LYS A 149 16.18 -8.71 11.68
CA LYS A 149 14.81 -8.15 11.72
C LYS A 149 14.75 -6.79 11.03
N GLN A 150 15.74 -5.93 11.27
CA GLN A 150 15.84 -4.64 10.61
C GLN A 150 15.99 -4.77 9.09
N GLU A 151 16.89 -5.63 8.60
CA GLU A 151 17.10 -5.85 7.17
C GLU A 151 15.81 -6.35 6.47
N MET A 152 15.10 -7.29 7.09
CA MET A 152 13.80 -7.78 6.61
C MET A 152 12.72 -6.69 6.63
N TYR A 153 12.66 -5.91 7.72
CA TYR A 153 11.73 -4.81 7.88
C TYR A 153 11.93 -3.73 6.81
N GLU A 154 13.16 -3.27 6.62
CA GLU A 154 13.50 -2.24 5.63
C GLU A 154 13.08 -2.68 4.22
N SER A 155 13.45 -3.91 3.83
CA SER A 155 13.07 -4.48 2.52
C SER A 155 11.56 -4.48 2.32
N MET A 156 10.83 -5.01 3.31
CA MET A 156 9.38 -5.16 3.24
C MET A 156 8.67 -3.81 3.13
N VAL A 157 9.08 -2.83 3.95
CA VAL A 157 8.52 -1.48 3.91
C VAL A 157 8.83 -0.81 2.58
N ILE A 158 10.08 -0.85 2.11
CA ILE A 158 10.48 -0.20 0.86
C ILE A 158 9.67 -0.75 -0.32
N PHE A 159 9.61 -2.06 -0.51
CA PHE A 159 8.87 -2.65 -1.63
C PHE A 159 7.37 -2.34 -1.56
N THR A 160 6.78 -2.43 -0.36
CA THR A 160 5.36 -2.13 -0.15
C THR A 160 5.04 -0.68 -0.52
N MET A 161 5.85 0.27 -0.06
CA MET A 161 5.63 1.69 -0.32
C MET A 161 5.86 2.03 -1.80
N LEU A 162 6.80 1.36 -2.48
CA LEU A 162 6.97 1.51 -3.93
C LEU A 162 5.75 1.01 -4.72
N VAL A 163 5.17 -0.14 -4.34
CA VAL A 163 3.92 -0.65 -4.92
C VAL A 163 2.78 0.36 -4.72
N GLN A 164 2.64 0.90 -3.51
CA GLN A 164 1.62 1.90 -3.20
C GLN A 164 1.80 3.17 -4.03
N ALA A 165 3.03 3.68 -4.14
CA ALA A 165 3.36 4.86 -4.93
C ALA A 165 3.00 4.66 -6.42
N GLY A 166 3.39 3.52 -7.00
CA GLY A 166 3.07 3.17 -8.39
C GLY A 166 1.56 3.06 -8.64
N ALA A 167 0.82 2.44 -7.72
CA ALA A 167 -0.64 2.35 -7.81
C ALA A 167 -1.33 3.73 -7.75
N ASN A 168 -0.83 4.63 -6.90
CA ASN A 168 -1.35 6.00 -6.78
C ASN A 168 -1.06 6.85 -8.02
N GLU A 169 0.12 6.68 -8.62
CA GLU A 169 0.46 7.33 -9.89
C GLU A 169 -0.46 6.84 -11.02
N ALA A 170 -0.68 5.53 -11.14
CA ALA A 170 -1.56 4.94 -12.15
C ALA A 170 -3.01 5.44 -12.03
N LYS A 171 -3.56 5.50 -10.81
CA LYS A 171 -4.89 6.07 -10.53
C LYS A 171 -4.98 7.53 -10.96
N THR A 172 -3.93 8.32 -10.71
CA THR A 172 -3.87 9.75 -11.07
C THR A 172 -3.82 9.94 -12.59
N LYS A 173 -2.99 9.17 -13.31
CA LYS A 173 -2.94 9.19 -14.78
C LYS A 173 -4.27 8.79 -15.41
N ARG A 174 -4.94 7.75 -14.90
CA ARG A 174 -6.28 7.32 -15.37
C ARG A 174 -7.32 8.44 -15.21
N ARG A 175 -7.31 9.15 -14.08
CA ARG A 175 -8.20 10.32 -13.86
C ARG A 175 -7.92 11.44 -14.85
N ARG A 176 -6.65 11.78 -15.09
CA ARG A 176 -6.25 12.79 -16.08
C ARG A 176 -6.64 12.41 -17.51
N GLY A 177 -6.47 11.13 -17.89
CA GLY A 177 -6.90 10.61 -19.18
C GLY A 177 -8.42 10.64 -19.37
N LYS A 178 -9.19 10.30 -18.33
CA LYS A 178 -10.66 10.39 -18.34
C LYS A 178 -11.16 11.83 -18.51
N CYS A 179 -10.43 12.82 -17.97
CA CYS A 179 -10.73 14.23 -18.20
C CYS A 179 -10.33 14.74 -19.60
N ARG A 180 -9.39 14.08 -20.29
CA ARG A 180 -9.00 14.43 -21.67
C ARG A 180 -9.99 13.91 -22.74
N ASN A 181 -10.72 12.83 -22.46
CA ASN A 181 -11.74 12.27 -23.36
C ASN A 181 -13.16 12.83 -23.14
N ILE A 182 -13.31 13.94 -22.43
CA ILE A 182 -14.57 14.69 -22.46
C ILE A 182 -14.66 15.35 -23.84
N SER A 183 -15.43 14.73 -24.74
CA SER A 183 -15.73 15.22 -26.09
C SER A 183 -16.00 16.74 -26.09
N PRO A 184 -15.57 17.49 -27.13
CA PRO A 184 -15.90 18.91 -27.30
C PRO A 184 -17.40 19.21 -27.21
N ALA A 185 -18.26 18.20 -27.45
CA ALA A 185 -19.71 18.33 -27.29
C ALA A 185 -20.15 18.53 -25.82
N GLY A 186 -19.40 18.02 -24.84
CA GLY A 186 -19.69 18.21 -23.41
C GLY A 186 -19.30 19.60 -22.86
N ARG A 187 -18.43 20.35 -23.56
CA ARG A 187 -18.10 21.74 -23.18
C ARG A 187 -19.22 22.72 -23.48
N LYS A 188 -20.03 22.47 -24.51
CA LYS A 188 -21.15 23.37 -24.88
C LYS A 188 -22.28 23.35 -23.85
N SER A 189 -22.55 22.23 -23.18
CA SER A 189 -23.63 22.16 -22.19
C SER A 189 -23.31 22.86 -20.87
N PHE A 190 -22.04 22.91 -20.46
CA PHE A 190 -21.63 23.63 -19.25
C PHE A 190 -21.64 25.16 -19.43
N ASP A 191 -21.36 25.65 -20.65
CA ASP A 191 -21.47 27.07 -20.98
C ASP A 191 -22.92 27.56 -21.16
N ILE A 192 -23.85 26.69 -21.55
CA ILE A 192 -25.27 27.05 -21.66
C ILE A 192 -25.92 27.23 -20.28
N HIS A 193 -25.51 26.45 -19.27
CA HIS A 193 -26.02 26.62 -17.90
C HIS A 193 -25.48 27.86 -17.19
N LYS A 194 -24.27 28.33 -17.50
CA LYS A 194 -23.76 29.63 -17.00
C LYS A 194 -24.46 30.84 -17.65
N ARG A 195 -24.83 30.77 -18.93
CA ARG A 195 -25.56 31.88 -19.60
C ARG A 195 -27.00 32.02 -19.14
N ASN A 196 -27.66 30.93 -18.70
CA ASN A 196 -29.02 31.00 -18.16
C ASN A 196 -29.09 31.49 -16.71
N ALA A 197 -28.03 31.32 -15.92
CA ALA A 197 -27.94 31.89 -14.57
C ALA A 197 -27.75 33.42 -14.59
N ALA A 198 -27.06 33.97 -15.60
CA ALA A 198 -26.86 35.41 -15.78
C ALA A 198 -28.13 36.17 -16.26
N ARG A 199 -29.16 35.47 -16.75
CA ARG A 199 -30.43 36.09 -17.17
C ARG A 199 -31.45 36.25 -16.03
N LYS A 200 -31.25 35.60 -14.89
CA LYS A 200 -32.21 35.65 -13.76
C LYS A 200 -31.83 36.65 -12.66
N ASN A 201 -30.74 37.41 -12.78
CA ASN A 201 -30.42 38.43 -11.75
C ASN A 201 -29.52 39.58 -12.28
N PRO A 202 -30.08 40.66 -12.85
CA PRO A 202 -29.31 41.81 -13.32
C PRO A 202 -28.83 42.76 -12.21
N ALA A 203 -29.03 42.44 -10.92
CA ALA A 203 -28.78 43.36 -9.83
C ALA A 203 -27.77 42.79 -8.81
N ARG A 204 -26.49 42.70 -9.19
CA ARG A 204 -25.32 42.82 -8.29
C ARG A 204 -24.04 42.54 -9.07
N HIS A 205 -23.36 43.61 -9.49
CA HIS A 205 -21.90 43.78 -9.35
C HIS A 205 -21.47 45.06 -10.08
N ARG A 206 -21.73 46.21 -9.44
CA ARG A 206 -20.87 47.39 -9.57
C ARG A 206 -19.88 47.35 -8.40
N GLY A 207 -18.60 47.60 -8.69
CA GLY A 207 -17.49 47.61 -7.75
C GLY A 207 -16.73 46.28 -7.81
N CYS A 208 -15.46 46.20 -8.22
CA CYS A 208 -14.38 47.12 -7.92
C CYS A 208 -13.54 47.48 -9.16
N ARG A 209 -13.22 48.77 -9.20
CA ARG A 209 -12.35 49.48 -10.14
C ARG A 209 -10.93 49.49 -9.55
N ASN A 210 -9.95 49.17 -10.40
CA ASN A 210 -8.55 49.63 -10.45
C ASN A 210 -7.77 49.94 -9.15
N GLY A 211 -6.59 49.32 -9.02
CA GLY A 211 -5.55 49.77 -8.10
C GLY A 211 -4.16 49.19 -8.35
N ARG A 212 -3.44 49.78 -9.32
CA ARG A 212 -1.98 50.05 -9.41
C ARG A 212 -0.91 48.97 -9.04
N ARG A 213 -0.10 48.66 -10.06
CA ARG A 213 1.40 48.59 -10.13
C ARG A 213 2.10 49.38 -9.00
N GLN A 214 3.20 48.98 -8.36
CA GLN A 214 4.56 48.50 -8.77
C GLN A 214 5.42 48.51 -7.44
N PRO A 215 6.75 48.30 -7.39
CA PRO A 215 7.71 47.46 -8.12
C PRO A 215 8.56 46.57 -7.15
N ALA A 216 9.60 45.93 -7.72
CA ALA A 216 10.54 44.96 -7.13
C ALA A 216 11.59 45.58 -6.14
N PRO A 217 12.45 44.76 -5.50
CA PRO A 217 13.15 45.05 -4.24
C PRO A 217 14.55 45.67 -4.43
N ALA A 218 15.11 46.21 -3.34
CA ALA A 218 16.50 46.63 -3.25
C ALA A 218 17.27 45.79 -2.21
N ALA A 219 18.44 45.31 -2.67
CA ALA A 219 19.66 44.87 -1.98
C ALA A 219 19.55 43.96 -0.74
#